data_AF-D0NEQ8-F1
#
_entry.id   AF-D0NEQ8-F1
#
_cell.length_a   1.000
_cell.length_b   1.000
_cell.length_c   1.000
_cell.angle_alpha   90.00
_cell.angle_beta   90.00
_cell.angle_gamma   90.00
#
_symmetry.space_group_name_H-M   'P 1'
#
loop_
_entity.id
_entity.type
_entity.pdbx_description
1 polymer ?
#
loop_
_entity_poly.entity_id
_entity_poly.type
_entity_poly.pdbx_seq_one_letter_code
_entity_poly.pdbx_strand_id
1 'polypeptide(L)'
;MRVQSAASAQALLQDNANCVAHVLQSNYFSRTASPSVSASWERAASRPPINVSPYVHTRDSGGRRRSTAASCQAVIGTLQDAMRALHADDTSSFRRVESELFTADLLLDARVLDSLVPRTKETPYRYVGLKHVKYRSLLDERHAEEFLLMETVGRGVHPVSGNKFVFKMLRSVDVPEREFEMRSANSHHAQLQVHRGAIHAMLLVLAETSHRGILKMQLWLDVELTKCAEPFYGAFSSLHDAYSLSIRYRQLVENYAATSGDAAIAASTKTSRCEDQ
;
A
#
# COMPACT_ATOMS: atom_id res chain seq x y z
N MET A 1 13.22 -22.70 2.12
CA MET A 1 13.88 -21.40 1.92
C MET A 1 15.30 -21.52 2.50
N ARG A 2 16.30 -21.81 1.66
CA ARG A 2 17.72 -21.79 2.07
C ARG A 2 18.43 -20.76 1.19
N VAL A 3 18.71 -19.62 1.80
CA VAL A 3 19.84 -18.72 1.56
C VAL A 3 20.10 -18.40 0.08
N GLN A 4 19.42 -17.37 -0.42
CA GLN A 4 20.11 -16.44 -1.32
C GLN A 4 21.38 -15.98 -0.60
N SER A 5 22.55 -16.09 -1.24
CA SER A 5 23.82 -15.65 -0.64
C SER A 5 23.69 -14.25 -0.01
N ALA A 6 24.43 -13.97 1.07
CA ALA A 6 24.40 -12.65 1.71
C ALA A 6 24.68 -11.50 0.71
N ALA A 7 25.53 -11.76 -0.29
CA ALA A 7 25.81 -10.84 -1.39
C ALA A 7 24.59 -10.56 -2.27
N SER A 8 23.77 -11.57 -2.59
CA SER A 8 22.52 -11.39 -3.35
C SER A 8 21.43 -10.65 -2.57
N ALA A 9 21.33 -10.86 -1.25
CA ALA A 9 20.38 -10.13 -0.42
C ALA A 9 20.76 -8.64 -0.29
N GLN A 10 22.06 -8.34 -0.15
CA GLN A 10 22.55 -6.96 -0.09
C GLN A 10 22.36 -6.22 -1.41
N ALA A 11 22.61 -6.88 -2.55
CA ALA A 11 22.35 -6.31 -3.87
C ALA A 11 20.85 -5.99 -4.04
N LEU A 12 19.97 -6.92 -3.69
CA LEU A 12 18.52 -6.72 -3.74
C LEU A 12 18.06 -5.54 -2.86
N LEU A 13 18.63 -5.39 -1.67
CA LEU A 13 18.33 -4.26 -0.77
C LEU A 13 18.83 -2.93 -1.33
N GLN A 14 20.01 -2.91 -1.97
CA GLN A 14 20.55 -1.70 -2.59
C GLN A 14 19.70 -1.28 -3.80
N ASP A 15 19.33 -2.23 -4.66
CA ASP A 15 18.46 -1.98 -5.81
C ASP A 15 17.09 -1.46 -5.36
N ASN A 16 16.55 -2.06 -4.30
CA ASN A 16 15.31 -1.59 -3.69
C ASN A 16 15.45 -0.15 -3.14
N ALA A 17 16.54 0.16 -2.44
CA ALA A 17 16.77 1.50 -1.92
C ALA A 17 16.87 2.54 -3.05
N ASN A 18 17.57 2.21 -4.14
CA ASN A 18 17.67 3.05 -5.33
C ASN A 18 16.28 3.27 -5.98
N CYS A 19 15.48 2.20 -6.09
CA CYS A 19 14.12 2.27 -6.61
C CYS A 19 13.21 3.16 -5.77
N VAL A 20 13.23 3.00 -4.44
CA VAL A 20 12.45 3.81 -3.49
C VAL A 20 12.84 5.29 -3.59
N ALA A 21 14.15 5.59 -3.63
CA ALA A 21 14.64 6.95 -3.77
C ALA A 21 14.17 7.59 -5.09
N HIS A 22 14.28 6.86 -6.20
CA HIS A 22 13.81 7.30 -7.50
C HIS A 22 12.29 7.56 -7.50
N VAL A 23 11.49 6.64 -6.95
CA VAL A 23 10.02 6.78 -6.92
C VAL A 23 9.58 7.95 -6.05
N LEU A 24 10.20 8.15 -4.88
CA LEU A 24 9.92 9.33 -4.03
C LEU A 24 10.31 10.64 -4.72
N GLN A 25 11.48 10.68 -5.36
CA GLN A 25 11.94 11.86 -6.09
C GLN A 25 10.99 12.22 -7.23
N SER A 26 10.61 11.22 -8.03
CA SER A 26 9.81 11.39 -9.25
C SER A 26 8.31 11.58 -9.00
N ASN A 27 7.77 11.19 -7.83
CA ASN A 27 6.33 11.27 -7.54
C ASN A 27 5.97 12.24 -6.40
N TYR A 28 6.82 12.37 -5.39
CA TYR A 28 6.47 13.12 -4.18
C TYR A 28 7.27 14.42 -4.00
N PHE A 29 8.60 14.39 -4.19
CA PHE A 29 9.44 15.57 -3.92
C PHE A 29 9.46 16.59 -5.04
N SER A 30 9.30 16.16 -6.29
CA SER A 30 9.27 17.10 -7.40
C SER A 30 7.94 17.86 -7.44
N ARG A 31 8.02 19.19 -7.54
CA ARG A 31 6.83 20.07 -7.61
C ARG A 31 5.97 19.77 -8.86
N THR A 32 6.61 19.34 -9.95
CA THR A 32 5.95 18.89 -11.18
C THR A 32 5.47 17.44 -11.11
N ALA A 33 5.78 16.71 -10.05
CA ALA A 33 5.32 15.34 -9.85
C ALA A 33 3.96 15.25 -9.16
N SER A 34 3.46 16.36 -8.60
CA SER A 34 2.08 16.39 -8.15
C SER A 34 1.16 16.11 -9.35
N PRO A 35 0.28 15.10 -9.27
CA PRO A 35 -0.68 14.82 -10.34
C PRO A 35 -1.60 16.02 -10.65
N SER A 36 -1.71 16.97 -9.73
CA SER A 36 -2.47 18.21 -9.90
C SER A 36 -1.77 19.30 -10.72
N VAL A 37 -0.47 19.15 -10.99
CA VAL A 37 0.38 20.18 -11.63
C VAL A 37 1.00 19.65 -12.93
N SER A 38 1.27 18.35 -12.99
CA SER A 38 1.88 17.73 -14.17
C SER A 38 0.93 17.68 -15.36
N ALA A 39 1.43 18.03 -16.55
CA ALA A 39 0.71 17.82 -17.81
C ALA A 39 0.53 16.33 -18.19
N SER A 40 1.23 15.42 -17.51
CA SER A 40 1.11 13.98 -17.76
C SER A 40 0.01 13.31 -16.94
N TRP A 41 -0.68 14.07 -16.07
CA TRP A 41 -1.75 13.59 -15.21
C TRP A 41 -3.02 14.39 -15.47
N GLU A 42 -4.10 13.69 -15.74
CA GLU A 42 -5.43 14.28 -15.89
C GLU A 42 -6.30 13.90 -14.71
N ARG A 43 -7.10 14.86 -14.22
CA ARG A 43 -8.09 14.59 -13.18
C ARG A 43 -9.15 13.65 -13.75
N ALA A 44 -9.42 12.54 -13.08
CA ALA A 44 -10.46 11.61 -13.51
C ALA A 44 -11.86 12.27 -13.44
N ALA A 45 -12.72 11.98 -14.41
CA ALA A 45 -14.07 12.54 -14.51
C ALA A 45 -15.07 12.06 -13.44
N SER A 46 -14.64 11.19 -12.52
CA SER A 46 -15.45 10.71 -11.39
C SER A 46 -15.85 11.85 -10.45
N ARG A 47 -16.95 11.70 -9.70
CA ARG A 47 -17.30 12.56 -8.57
C ARG A 47 -16.68 12.01 -7.27
N PRO A 48 -15.50 12.49 -6.85
CA PRO A 48 -14.86 11.95 -5.66
C PRO A 48 -15.55 12.43 -4.37
N PRO A 49 -15.43 11.68 -3.26
CA PRO A 49 -15.71 12.17 -1.92
C PRO A 49 -14.97 13.48 -1.62
N ILE A 50 -15.48 14.20 -0.63
CA ILE A 50 -14.86 15.44 -0.16
C ILE A 50 -13.38 15.21 0.17
N ASN A 51 -12.56 16.16 -0.29
CA ASN A 51 -11.10 16.18 -0.13
C ASN A 51 -10.32 15.09 -0.87
N VAL A 52 -10.96 14.28 -1.72
CA VAL A 52 -10.26 13.29 -2.56
C VAL A 52 -10.18 13.81 -3.99
N SER A 53 -9.01 13.69 -4.62
CA SER A 53 -8.78 14.07 -6.01
C SER A 53 -8.11 12.91 -6.75
N PRO A 54 -8.81 12.23 -7.67
CA PRO A 54 -8.28 11.14 -8.48
C PRO A 54 -7.65 11.64 -9.78
N TYR A 55 -6.61 10.95 -10.22
CA TYR A 55 -5.84 11.26 -11.41
C TYR A 55 -5.49 10.00 -12.20
N VAL A 56 -5.40 10.13 -13.51
CA VAL A 56 -4.96 9.08 -14.44
C VAL A 56 -3.80 9.63 -15.26
N HIS A 57 -2.79 8.79 -15.49
CA HIS A 57 -1.67 9.18 -16.33
C HIS A 57 -2.06 9.13 -17.81
N THR A 58 -1.73 10.17 -18.57
CA THR A 58 -2.19 10.33 -19.96
C THR A 58 -1.44 9.45 -20.95
N ARG A 59 -0.19 9.07 -20.63
CA ARG A 59 0.68 8.27 -21.51
C ARG A 59 0.72 6.77 -21.18
N ASP A 60 0.40 6.41 -19.93
CA ASP A 60 0.44 5.02 -19.45
C ASP A 60 -0.98 4.46 -19.33
N SER A 61 -1.71 4.59 -20.44
CA SER A 61 -3.09 4.12 -20.63
C SER A 61 -3.15 3.04 -21.72
N GLY A 62 -2.07 2.25 -21.84
CA GLY A 62 -2.07 1.05 -22.69
C GLY A 62 -3.08 0.02 -22.17
N GLY A 63 -3.54 -0.88 -23.03
CA GLY A 63 -4.62 -1.83 -22.68
C GLY A 63 -4.33 -2.81 -21.52
N ARG A 64 -3.10 -2.85 -20.99
CA ARG A 64 -2.67 -3.76 -19.89
C ARG A 64 -1.98 -3.09 -18.72
N ARG A 65 -1.35 -1.93 -18.91
CA ARG A 65 -0.64 -1.18 -17.86
C ARG A 65 -1.35 0.13 -17.61
N ARG A 66 -1.54 0.45 -16.33
CA ARG A 66 -2.23 1.67 -15.92
C ARG A 66 -1.51 2.34 -14.76
N SER A 67 -1.25 3.63 -14.95
CA SER A 67 -0.77 4.51 -13.88
C SER A 67 -1.90 5.43 -13.40
N THR A 68 -2.23 5.35 -12.11
CA THR A 68 -3.26 6.15 -11.45
C THR A 68 -2.69 6.79 -10.18
N ALA A 69 -3.27 7.91 -9.77
CA ALA A 69 -2.91 8.55 -8.51
C ALA A 69 -4.13 9.13 -7.82
N ALA A 70 -4.04 9.33 -6.51
CA ALA A 70 -5.08 9.98 -5.72
C ALA A 70 -4.45 10.82 -4.62
N SER A 71 -5.07 11.96 -4.32
CA SER A 71 -4.68 12.81 -3.18
C SER A 71 -5.87 13.04 -2.28
N CYS A 72 -5.70 12.72 -0.99
CA CYS A 72 -6.64 13.04 0.08
C CYS A 72 -6.07 14.22 0.88
N GLN A 73 -6.73 15.39 0.82
CA GLN A 73 -6.24 16.60 1.51
C GLN A 73 -6.39 16.54 3.03
N ALA A 74 -7.26 15.68 3.53
CA ALA A 74 -7.49 15.50 4.97
C ALA A 74 -7.71 14.03 5.28
N VAL A 75 -6.84 13.49 6.14
CA VAL A 75 -6.95 12.19 6.78
C VAL A 75 -6.78 12.43 8.28
N ILE A 76 -7.77 12.03 9.08
CA ILE A 76 -7.72 12.22 10.54
C ILE A 76 -6.73 11.22 11.14
N GLY A 77 -5.76 11.73 11.91
CA GLY A 77 -4.76 10.92 12.60
C GLY A 77 -3.39 11.60 12.69
N THR A 78 -2.48 10.94 13.38
CA THR A 78 -1.05 11.32 13.45
C THR A 78 -0.21 10.36 12.60
N LEU A 79 1.04 10.73 12.31
CA LEU A 79 1.98 9.81 11.65
C LEU A 79 2.15 8.50 12.43
N GLN A 80 2.01 8.53 13.75
CA GLN A 80 2.07 7.34 14.59
C GLN A 80 0.85 6.43 14.39
N ASP A 81 -0.35 7.01 14.30
CA ASP A 81 -1.59 6.26 14.03
C ASP A 81 -1.50 5.61 12.66
N ALA A 82 -1.08 6.36 11.65
CA ALA A 82 -0.88 5.84 10.29
C ALA A 82 0.10 4.67 10.27
N MET A 83 1.24 4.79 10.96
CA MET A 83 2.25 3.73 11.02
C MET A 83 1.76 2.47 11.71
N ARG A 84 0.96 2.60 12.77
CA ARG A 84 0.39 1.45 13.48
C ARG A 84 -0.74 0.80 12.70
N ALA A 85 -1.60 1.60 12.07
CA ALA A 85 -2.67 1.11 11.21
C ALA A 85 -2.10 0.27 10.05
N LEU A 86 -1.00 0.74 9.44
CA LEU A 86 -0.29 0.09 8.33
C LEU A 86 0.68 -1.02 8.76
N HIS A 87 0.80 -1.31 10.06
CA HIS A 87 1.73 -2.32 10.56
C HIS A 87 1.33 -3.72 10.09
N ALA A 88 2.23 -4.38 9.39
CA ALA A 88 1.97 -5.63 8.67
C ALA A 88 3.24 -6.49 8.55
N ASP A 89 4.07 -6.50 9.60
CA ASP A 89 5.41 -7.10 9.58
C ASP A 89 5.37 -8.63 9.71
N ASP A 90 4.26 -9.20 10.18
CA ASP A 90 4.03 -10.64 10.30
C ASP A 90 2.80 -11.10 9.50
N THR A 91 2.64 -12.41 9.31
CA THR A 91 1.55 -12.96 8.47
C THR A 91 0.17 -12.63 9.03
N SER A 92 -0.02 -12.60 10.35
CA SER A 92 -1.32 -12.31 10.95
C SER A 92 -1.70 -10.84 10.78
N SER A 93 -0.76 -9.93 11.06
CA SER A 93 -0.98 -8.49 10.86
C SER A 93 -1.14 -8.13 9.39
N PHE A 94 -0.38 -8.77 8.49
CA PHE A 94 -0.54 -8.58 7.05
C PHE A 94 -1.90 -9.06 6.54
N ARG A 95 -2.37 -10.25 6.94
CA ARG A 95 -3.72 -10.73 6.59
C ARG A 95 -4.81 -9.81 7.09
N ARG A 96 -4.68 -9.27 8.31
CA ARG A 96 -5.62 -8.29 8.87
C ARG A 96 -5.68 -7.04 8.00
N VAL A 97 -4.55 -6.42 7.71
CA VAL A 97 -4.49 -5.21 6.88
C VAL A 97 -5.07 -5.45 5.50
N GLU A 98 -4.69 -6.54 4.82
CA GLU A 98 -5.23 -6.84 3.49
C GLU A 98 -6.73 -7.17 3.52
N SER A 99 -7.22 -7.80 4.58
CA SER A 99 -8.67 -8.06 4.75
C SER A 99 -9.45 -6.76 4.97
N GLU A 100 -8.89 -5.79 5.70
CA GLU A 100 -9.50 -4.47 5.87
C GLU A 100 -9.47 -3.66 4.57
N LEU A 101 -8.42 -3.81 3.76
CA LEU A 101 -8.27 -3.12 2.47
C LEU A 101 -9.05 -3.76 1.33
N PHE A 102 -9.37 -5.06 1.35
CA PHE A 102 -9.97 -5.74 0.20
C PHE A 102 -11.15 -6.63 0.55
N THR A 103 -11.63 -6.58 1.78
CA THR A 103 -12.60 -7.50 2.39
C THR A 103 -12.08 -8.94 2.48
N ALA A 104 -12.52 -9.66 3.52
CA ALA A 104 -12.09 -11.04 3.76
C ALA A 104 -12.54 -12.00 2.64
N ASP A 105 -13.61 -11.67 1.90
CA ASP A 105 -14.16 -12.52 0.85
C ASP A 105 -13.32 -12.54 -0.43
N LEU A 106 -12.56 -11.47 -0.69
CA LEU A 106 -11.68 -11.39 -1.85
C LEU A 106 -10.25 -11.84 -1.53
N LEU A 107 -9.83 -11.80 -0.26
CA LEU A 107 -8.51 -12.23 0.15
C LEU A 107 -8.44 -13.77 0.24
N LEU A 108 -7.75 -14.41 -0.71
CA LEU A 108 -7.57 -15.85 -0.74
C LEU A 108 -6.34 -16.30 0.06
N ASP A 109 -5.25 -15.55 0.00
CA ASP A 109 -4.07 -15.77 0.83
C ASP A 109 -3.29 -14.45 1.00
N ALA A 110 -2.64 -14.30 2.14
CA ALA A 110 -1.67 -13.23 2.40
C ALA A 110 -0.64 -13.77 3.39
N ARG A 111 0.65 -13.65 3.06
CA ARG A 111 1.75 -14.13 3.90
C ARG A 111 2.96 -13.21 3.81
N VAL A 112 3.62 -13.03 4.94
CA VAL A 112 4.98 -12.50 4.98
C VAL A 112 5.91 -13.68 4.77
N LEU A 113 6.70 -13.63 3.70
CA LEU A 113 7.63 -14.68 3.31
C LEU A 113 8.97 -14.52 4.02
N ASP A 114 9.46 -13.27 4.07
CA ASP A 114 10.74 -12.94 4.71
C ASP A 114 10.77 -11.46 5.13
N SER A 115 11.53 -11.15 6.17
CA SER A 115 11.75 -9.79 6.67
C SER A 115 13.23 -9.43 6.51
N LEU A 116 13.57 -8.89 5.34
CA LEU A 116 14.95 -8.55 4.97
C LEU A 116 15.53 -7.44 5.86
N VAL A 117 14.70 -6.49 6.27
CA VAL A 117 15.03 -5.47 7.26
C VAL A 117 13.84 -5.37 8.23
N PRO A 118 13.89 -6.07 9.38
CA PRO A 118 12.82 -6.02 10.37
C PRO A 118 12.84 -4.69 11.14
N ARG A 119 11.67 -4.28 11.66
CA ARG A 119 11.61 -3.16 12.61
C ARG A 119 12.26 -3.55 13.93
N THR A 120 12.90 -2.58 14.54
CA THR A 120 13.47 -2.67 15.90
C THR A 120 12.93 -1.53 16.75
N LYS A 121 13.21 -1.54 18.05
CA LYS A 121 12.83 -0.42 18.93
C LYS A 121 13.54 0.87 18.53
N GLU A 122 14.75 0.74 18.00
CA GLU A 122 15.62 1.82 17.55
C GLU A 122 15.21 2.32 16.16
N THR A 123 14.72 1.42 15.30
CA THR A 123 14.27 1.74 13.94
C THR A 123 12.81 1.31 13.71
N PRO A 124 11.83 1.85 14.45
CA PRO A 124 10.43 1.40 14.39
C PRO A 124 9.73 1.84 13.10
N TYR A 125 10.38 2.68 12.30
CA TYR A 125 9.85 3.17 11.02
C TYR A 125 10.49 2.53 9.79
N ARG A 126 11.50 1.68 9.97
CA ARG A 126 12.27 1.08 8.87
C ARG A 126 11.88 -0.39 8.72
N TYR A 127 11.29 -0.73 7.58
CA TYR A 127 10.94 -2.11 7.25
C TYR A 127 11.19 -2.39 5.77
N VAL A 128 11.76 -3.57 5.46
CA VAL A 128 11.78 -4.14 4.11
C VAL A 128 11.43 -5.62 4.24
N GLY A 129 10.41 -6.10 3.51
CA GLY A 129 10.00 -7.49 3.57
C GLY A 129 9.43 -8.01 2.26
N LEU A 130 9.53 -9.32 2.09
CA LEU A 130 8.94 -10.07 0.99
C LEU A 130 7.58 -10.60 1.43
N LYS A 131 6.55 -10.36 0.61
CA LYS A 131 5.17 -10.74 0.90
C LYS A 131 4.52 -11.38 -0.32
N HIS A 132 3.67 -12.34 -0.06
CA HIS A 132 2.80 -12.96 -1.06
C HIS A 132 1.36 -12.62 -0.74
N VAL A 133 0.59 -12.24 -1.75
CA VAL A 133 -0.84 -12.02 -1.60
C VAL A 133 -1.59 -12.51 -2.83
N LYS A 134 -2.78 -13.07 -2.60
CA LYS A 134 -3.65 -13.61 -3.62
C LYS A 134 -5.07 -13.15 -3.39
N TYR A 135 -5.66 -12.59 -4.43
CA TYR A 135 -7.02 -12.09 -4.44
C TYR A 135 -7.88 -12.87 -5.41
N ARG A 136 -9.14 -13.09 -5.07
CA ARG A 136 -10.17 -13.51 -6.03
C ARG A 136 -10.49 -12.32 -6.93
N SER A 137 -10.67 -12.59 -8.23
CA SER A 137 -11.11 -11.56 -9.16
C SER A 137 -12.52 -11.09 -8.82
N LEU A 138 -12.73 -9.77 -8.89
CA LEU A 138 -14.03 -9.14 -8.73
C LEU A 138 -14.96 -9.37 -9.94
N LEU A 139 -14.39 -9.68 -11.10
CA LEU A 139 -15.13 -9.80 -12.36
C LEU A 139 -15.51 -11.25 -12.68
N ASP A 140 -14.70 -12.20 -12.23
CA ASP A 140 -14.94 -13.62 -12.46
C ASP A 140 -14.39 -14.45 -11.30
N GLU A 141 -15.28 -15.08 -10.54
CA GLU A 141 -14.94 -15.89 -9.37
C GLU A 141 -14.07 -17.11 -9.68
N ARG A 142 -13.97 -17.52 -10.95
CA ARG A 142 -13.09 -18.60 -11.42
C ARG A 142 -11.64 -18.15 -11.55
N HIS A 143 -11.37 -16.85 -11.45
CA HIS A 143 -10.06 -16.27 -11.61
C HIS A 143 -9.52 -15.71 -10.30
N ALA A 144 -8.21 -15.74 -10.16
CA ALA A 144 -7.50 -15.12 -9.05
C ALA A 144 -6.25 -14.41 -9.56
N GLU A 145 -5.87 -13.34 -8.86
CA GLU A 145 -4.62 -12.65 -9.10
C GLU A 145 -3.68 -12.81 -7.92
N GLU A 146 -2.43 -13.07 -8.23
CA GLU A 146 -1.38 -13.30 -7.25
C GLU A 146 -0.24 -12.31 -7.46
N PHE A 147 0.24 -11.78 -6.35
CA PHE A 147 1.35 -10.84 -6.30
C PHE A 147 2.42 -11.35 -5.36
N LEU A 148 3.67 -11.17 -5.80
CA LEU A 148 4.84 -11.34 -4.98
C LEU A 148 5.52 -9.99 -4.85
N LEU A 149 5.49 -9.45 -3.64
CA LEU A 149 5.74 -8.05 -3.36
C LEU A 149 6.96 -7.89 -2.47
N MET A 150 7.78 -6.91 -2.81
CA MET A 150 8.66 -6.27 -1.84
C MET A 150 7.95 -5.05 -1.27
N GLU A 151 7.72 -5.08 0.05
CA GLU A 151 7.23 -3.93 0.80
C GLU A 151 8.40 -3.17 1.41
N THR A 152 8.41 -1.86 1.26
CA THR A 152 9.33 -0.96 1.97
C THR A 152 8.53 0.08 2.73
N VAL A 153 8.85 0.28 4.00
CA VAL A 153 8.26 1.34 4.82
C VAL A 153 9.36 2.20 5.39
N GLY A 154 9.14 3.51 5.38
CA GLY A 154 10.08 4.49 5.90
C GLY A 154 9.41 5.76 6.37
N ARG A 155 10.24 6.67 6.85
CA ARG A 155 9.87 8.05 7.19
C ARG A 155 10.90 9.03 6.63
N GLY A 156 10.51 10.28 6.50
CA GLY A 156 11.41 11.33 6.08
C GLY A 156 10.88 12.72 6.41
N VAL A 157 11.62 13.72 5.92
CA VAL A 157 11.23 15.12 5.94
C VAL A 157 11.23 15.60 4.51
N HIS A 158 10.14 16.21 4.07
CA HIS A 158 10.03 16.70 2.70
C HIS A 158 11.05 17.83 2.50
N PRO A 159 11.92 17.78 1.46
CA PRO A 159 13.07 18.69 1.33
C PRO A 159 12.69 20.16 1.15
N VAL A 160 11.53 20.43 0.52
CA VAL A 160 11.05 21.81 0.29
C VAL A 160 10.13 22.32 1.41
N SER A 161 9.07 21.59 1.76
CA SER A 161 8.09 22.05 2.77
C SER A 161 8.55 21.84 4.22
N GLY A 162 9.53 20.98 4.49
CA GLY A 162 9.95 20.63 5.84
C GLY A 162 8.97 19.72 6.60
N ASN A 163 7.86 19.31 5.99
CA ASN A 163 6.87 18.47 6.64
C ASN A 163 7.42 17.05 6.82
N LYS A 164 7.20 16.47 8.01
CA LYS A 164 7.50 15.06 8.25
C LYS A 164 6.48 14.20 7.50
N PHE A 165 6.94 13.05 7.03
CA PHE A 165 6.08 12.08 6.36
C PHE A 165 6.50 10.65 6.67
N VAL A 166 5.57 9.73 6.47
CA VAL A 166 5.78 8.30 6.42
C VAL A 166 5.35 7.79 5.05
N PHE A 167 5.98 6.70 4.59
CA PHE A 167 5.62 6.10 3.31
C PHE A 167 5.61 4.58 3.38
N LYS A 168 4.75 3.98 2.56
CA LYS A 168 4.74 2.56 2.22
C LYS A 168 4.90 2.45 0.70
N MET A 169 5.81 1.59 0.26
CA MET A 169 6.01 1.26 -1.14
C MET A 169 5.86 -0.24 -1.34
N LEU A 170 5.06 -0.65 -2.34
CA LEU A 170 4.98 -2.02 -2.82
C LEU A 170 5.48 -2.07 -4.26
N ARG A 171 6.22 -3.12 -4.60
CA ARG A 171 6.56 -3.46 -5.99
C ARG A 171 6.64 -4.97 -6.15
N SER A 172 6.28 -5.47 -7.31
CA SER A 172 6.47 -6.86 -7.65
C SER A 172 7.97 -7.18 -7.72
N VAL A 173 8.33 -8.38 -7.28
CA VAL A 173 9.67 -8.94 -7.48
C VAL A 173 9.59 -10.20 -8.30
N ASP A 174 10.57 -10.38 -9.17
CA ASP A 174 10.74 -11.60 -9.93
C ASP A 174 11.31 -12.68 -9.02
N VAL A 175 10.60 -13.79 -8.96
CA VAL A 175 11.07 -15.04 -8.34
C VAL A 175 10.71 -16.15 -9.32
N PRO A 176 11.60 -17.14 -9.54
CA PRO A 176 11.42 -18.16 -10.55
C PRO A 176 10.05 -18.83 -10.44
N GLU A 177 9.34 -18.95 -11.57
CA GLU A 177 7.95 -19.42 -11.69
C GLU A 177 7.68 -20.75 -10.97
N ARG A 178 8.70 -21.64 -10.92
CA ARG A 178 8.62 -22.96 -10.30
C ARG A 178 8.44 -22.95 -8.79
N GLU A 179 8.72 -21.85 -8.10
CA GLU A 179 8.59 -21.76 -6.65
C GLU A 179 7.21 -21.28 -6.19
N PHE A 180 6.37 -20.76 -7.10
CA PHE A 180 5.10 -20.10 -6.76
C PHE A 180 3.84 -20.85 -7.18
N GLU A 181 3.95 -21.89 -8.01
CA GLU A 181 2.92 -22.94 -8.08
C GLU A 181 2.70 -23.65 -6.72
N MET A 182 3.54 -23.38 -5.71
CA MET A 182 3.42 -23.88 -4.35
C MET A 182 2.21 -23.32 -3.60
N ARG A 183 1.05 -23.87 -3.91
CA ARG A 183 0.41 -24.92 -3.10
C ARG A 183 -1.07 -24.86 -3.40
N SER A 184 -1.53 -25.90 -4.09
CA SER A 184 -2.92 -26.00 -4.46
C SER A 184 -3.38 -27.18 -5.30
N ALA A 185 -2.70 -28.32 -5.35
CA ALA A 185 -3.41 -29.54 -5.78
C ALA A 185 -4.45 -30.00 -4.74
N ASN A 186 -4.37 -29.50 -3.48
CA ASN A 186 -5.18 -29.89 -2.32
C ASN A 186 -5.84 -28.70 -1.57
N SER A 187 -6.14 -27.57 -2.23
CA SER A 187 -6.83 -26.42 -1.61
C SER A 187 -8.13 -26.19 -2.35
N HIS A 188 -9.05 -25.57 -1.65
CA HIS A 188 -10.30 -25.06 -2.20
C HIS A 188 -10.11 -24.07 -3.37
N HIS A 189 -8.87 -23.76 -3.78
CA HIS A 189 -8.51 -22.86 -4.88
C HIS A 189 -7.86 -23.57 -6.08
N ALA A 190 -7.75 -24.91 -6.06
CA ALA A 190 -7.17 -25.71 -7.15
C ALA A 190 -7.85 -25.47 -8.51
N GLN A 191 -9.12 -25.11 -8.48
CA GLN A 191 -9.95 -24.89 -9.67
C GLN A 191 -9.85 -23.47 -10.24
N LEU A 192 -9.15 -22.55 -9.54
CA LEU A 192 -9.04 -21.17 -9.98
C LEU A 192 -7.94 -21.03 -11.05
N GLN A 193 -8.23 -20.27 -12.09
CA GLN A 193 -7.23 -19.78 -13.01
C GLN A 193 -6.47 -18.64 -12.35
N VAL A 194 -5.21 -18.88 -11.99
CA VAL A 194 -4.37 -17.90 -11.28
C VAL A 194 -3.52 -17.13 -12.28
N HIS A 195 -3.51 -15.81 -12.14
CA HIS A 195 -2.68 -14.91 -12.92
C HIS A 195 -1.69 -14.19 -12.03
N ARG A 196 -0.46 -14.02 -12.52
CA ARG A 196 0.54 -13.21 -11.84
C ARG A 196 0.34 -11.75 -12.25
N GLY A 197 -0.01 -10.91 -11.28
CA GLY A 197 -0.05 -9.47 -11.47
C GLY A 197 1.33 -8.85 -11.31
N ALA A 198 1.52 -7.66 -11.90
CA ALA A 198 2.77 -6.91 -11.79
C ALA A 198 2.51 -5.49 -11.28
N ILE A 199 2.82 -5.24 -10.01
CA ILE A 199 2.85 -3.87 -9.47
C ILE A 199 4.24 -3.30 -9.75
N HIS A 200 4.35 -2.40 -10.72
CA HIS A 200 5.62 -1.72 -11.01
C HIS A 200 6.00 -0.82 -9.84
N ALA A 201 5.03 -0.05 -9.33
CA ALA A 201 5.15 0.69 -8.09
C ALA A 201 3.78 1.05 -7.52
N MET A 202 3.58 0.82 -6.22
CA MET A 202 2.56 1.50 -5.43
C MET A 202 3.25 2.30 -4.34
N LEU A 203 3.08 3.61 -4.34
CA LEU A 203 3.62 4.51 -3.32
C LEU A 203 2.45 5.13 -2.55
N LEU A 204 2.41 4.93 -1.24
CA LEU A 204 1.53 5.63 -0.31
C LEU A 204 2.39 6.55 0.56
N VAL A 205 2.05 7.83 0.61
CA VAL A 205 2.69 8.83 1.49
C VAL A 205 1.64 9.47 2.37
N LEU A 206 1.90 9.54 3.68
CA LEU A 206 1.15 10.37 4.62
C LEU A 206 2.09 11.42 5.23
N ALA A 207 1.73 12.68 5.10
CA ALA A 207 2.53 13.82 5.53
C ALA A 207 1.78 14.70 6.53
N GLU A 208 2.51 15.27 7.50
CA GLU A 208 1.98 16.26 8.41
C GLU A 208 1.47 17.49 7.64
N THR A 209 0.40 18.09 8.16
CA THR A 209 -0.13 19.37 7.71
C THR A 209 0.09 20.44 8.77
N SER A 210 -0.28 21.69 8.46
CA SER A 210 -0.32 22.77 9.45
C SER A 210 -1.35 22.52 10.57
N HIS A 211 -2.27 21.58 10.39
CA HIS A 211 -3.31 21.26 11.37
C HIS A 211 -2.92 20.00 12.13
N ARG A 212 -2.89 20.11 13.47
CA ARG A 212 -2.60 18.99 14.36
C ARG A 212 -3.65 17.88 14.18
N GLY A 213 -3.20 16.63 14.08
CA GLY A 213 -4.08 15.47 13.94
C GLY A 213 -4.71 15.34 12.54
N ILE A 214 -4.21 16.09 11.56
CA ILE A 214 -4.62 15.98 10.16
C ILE A 214 -3.39 15.70 9.31
N LEU A 215 -3.44 14.62 8.55
CA LEU A 215 -2.45 14.23 7.56
C LEU A 215 -2.98 14.53 6.15
N LYS A 216 -2.06 14.85 5.25
CA LYS A 216 -2.29 14.78 3.80
C LYS A 216 -1.81 13.43 3.31
N MET A 217 -2.64 12.73 2.55
CA MET A 217 -2.30 11.44 1.96
C MET A 217 -2.23 11.53 0.44
N GLN A 218 -1.23 10.88 -0.14
CA GLN A 218 -1.07 10.75 -1.58
C GLN A 218 -0.73 9.31 -1.92
N LEU A 219 -1.39 8.77 -2.92
CA LEU A 219 -1.19 7.40 -3.38
C LEU A 219 -0.95 7.41 -4.89
N TRP A 220 0.09 6.73 -5.34
CA TRP A 220 0.38 6.46 -6.74
C TRP A 220 0.40 4.95 -6.94
N LEU A 221 -0.16 4.50 -8.06
CA LEU A 221 -0.19 3.10 -8.43
C LEU A 221 0.10 2.97 -9.92
N ASP A 222 1.12 2.20 -10.24
CA ASP A 222 1.47 1.74 -11.57
C ASP A 222 1.48 0.22 -11.56
N VAL A 223 0.55 -0.35 -12.31
CA VAL A 223 0.25 -1.78 -12.30
C VAL A 223 -0.01 -2.28 -13.70
N GLU A 224 0.47 -3.48 -13.99
CA GLU A 224 0.20 -4.25 -15.19
C GLU A 224 -0.60 -5.50 -14.84
N LEU A 225 -1.70 -5.68 -15.57
CA LEU A 225 -2.63 -6.79 -15.41
C LEU A 225 -2.42 -7.75 -16.60
N THR A 226 -2.07 -8.99 -16.31
CA THR A 226 -1.55 -9.93 -17.32
C THR A 226 -2.61 -10.55 -18.23
N LYS A 227 -3.89 -10.67 -17.80
CA LYS A 227 -5.01 -11.09 -18.66
C LYS A 227 -6.36 -10.54 -18.16
N CYS A 228 -6.92 -9.57 -18.87
CA CYS A 228 -8.36 -9.29 -18.86
C CYS A 228 -8.90 -9.76 -20.22
N ALA A 229 -9.84 -10.69 -20.25
CA ALA A 229 -10.43 -11.17 -21.50
C ALA A 229 -11.23 -10.08 -22.24
N GLU A 230 -11.58 -9.00 -21.54
CA GLU A 230 -12.24 -7.83 -22.12
C GLU A 230 -11.41 -6.56 -21.90
N PRO A 231 -11.41 -5.62 -22.88
CA PRO A 231 -10.81 -4.30 -22.70
C PRO A 231 -11.51 -3.60 -21.53
N PHE A 232 -10.74 -3.28 -20.50
CA PHE A 232 -11.22 -2.71 -19.25
C PHE A 232 -11.80 -1.31 -19.47
N TYR A 233 -13.08 -1.23 -19.83
CA TYR A 233 -13.81 0.03 -19.84
C TYR A 233 -14.13 0.42 -18.40
N GLY A 234 -13.26 1.23 -17.81
CA GLY A 234 -13.71 2.32 -16.93
C GLY A 234 -14.40 1.98 -15.60
N ALA A 235 -14.44 0.73 -15.15
CA ALA A 235 -14.86 0.42 -13.79
C ALA A 235 -13.62 0.36 -12.89
N PHE A 236 -13.63 1.16 -11.83
CA PHE A 236 -12.73 1.09 -10.70
C PHE A 236 -12.74 -0.34 -10.12
N SER A 237 -11.89 -1.23 -10.65
CA SER A 237 -11.66 -2.52 -9.99
C SER A 237 -10.80 -2.21 -8.78
N SER A 238 -11.45 -2.32 -7.64
CA SER A 238 -10.99 -1.71 -6.38
C SER A 238 -9.62 -2.18 -5.84
N LEU A 239 -8.99 -3.13 -6.53
CA LEU A 239 -7.64 -3.65 -6.28
C LEU A 239 -6.55 -2.87 -7.04
N HIS A 240 -6.86 -2.27 -8.20
CA HIS A 240 -5.87 -1.82 -9.18
C HIS A 240 -6.01 -0.35 -9.59
N ASP A 241 -6.68 0.45 -8.75
CA ASP A 241 -6.78 1.89 -8.96
C ASP A 241 -6.44 2.66 -7.68
N ALA A 242 -5.66 3.72 -7.83
CA ALA A 242 -5.18 4.49 -6.70
C ALA A 242 -6.30 5.20 -5.92
N TYR A 243 -7.41 5.50 -6.57
CA TYR A 243 -8.53 6.21 -5.97
C TYR A 243 -9.28 5.36 -4.95
N SER A 244 -9.71 4.16 -5.33
CA SER A 244 -10.31 3.16 -4.47
C SER A 244 -9.37 2.81 -3.31
N LEU A 245 -8.09 2.53 -3.61
CA LEU A 245 -7.10 2.27 -2.57
C LEU A 245 -6.96 3.45 -1.60
N SER A 246 -6.97 4.69 -2.10
CA SER A 246 -6.82 5.85 -1.24
C SER A 246 -7.98 6.00 -0.25
N ILE A 247 -9.21 5.66 -0.64
CA ILE A 247 -10.36 5.68 0.25
C ILE A 247 -10.18 4.65 1.37
N ARG A 248 -9.73 3.45 1.02
CA ARG A 248 -9.57 2.34 1.98
C ARG A 248 -8.41 2.56 2.94
N TYR A 249 -7.28 3.05 2.43
CA TYR A 249 -6.16 3.45 3.28
C TYR A 249 -6.52 4.60 4.21
N ARG A 250 -7.31 5.58 3.75
CA ARG A 250 -7.85 6.64 4.61
C ARG A 250 -8.68 6.04 5.74
N GLN A 251 -9.65 5.18 5.42
CA GLN A 251 -10.52 4.53 6.40
C GLN A 251 -9.72 3.71 7.42
N LEU A 252 -8.73 2.94 6.97
CA LEU A 252 -7.83 2.16 7.81
C LEU A 252 -7.13 3.03 8.86
N VAL A 253 -6.58 4.18 8.45
CA VAL A 253 -5.90 5.12 9.35
C VAL A 253 -6.87 5.82 10.29
N GLU A 254 -7.99 6.33 9.77
CA GLU A 254 -8.99 7.06 10.56
C GLU A 254 -9.67 6.17 11.62
N ASN A 255 -9.97 4.91 11.28
CA ASN A 255 -10.52 3.93 12.22
C ASN A 255 -9.52 3.60 13.34
N TYR A 256 -8.23 3.49 13.02
CA TYR A 256 -7.20 3.29 14.03
C TYR A 256 -7.07 4.52 14.95
N ALA A 257 -7.11 5.73 14.38
CA ALA A 257 -7.05 6.96 15.15
C ALA A 257 -8.24 7.11 16.11
N ALA A 258 -9.46 6.75 15.66
CA ALA A 258 -10.66 6.76 16.52
C ALA A 258 -10.54 5.78 17.68
N THR A 259 -10.18 4.52 17.40
CA THR A 259 -10.08 3.47 18.43
C THR A 259 -8.94 3.71 19.43
N SER A 260 -7.81 4.26 18.97
CA SER A 260 -6.70 4.63 19.85
C SER A 260 -7.00 5.86 20.70
N GLY A 261 -7.75 6.83 20.16
CA GLY A 261 -8.27 7.97 20.92
C GLY A 261 -9.23 7.53 22.03
N ASP A 262 -10.18 6.65 21.73
CA ASP A 262 -11.12 6.10 22.72
C ASP A 262 -10.41 5.30 23.82
N ALA A 263 -9.39 4.52 23.46
CA ALA A 263 -8.56 3.80 24.43
C ALA A 263 -7.78 4.75 25.34
N ALA A 264 -7.27 5.88 24.83
CA ALA A 264 -6.59 6.90 25.61
C ALA A 264 -7.55 7.63 26.57
N ILE A 265 -8.78 7.93 26.12
CA ILE A 265 -9.82 8.54 26.96
C ILE A 265 -10.25 7.56 28.07
N ALA A 266 -10.48 6.29 27.75
CA ALA A 266 -10.84 5.26 28.72
C ALA A 266 -9.73 5.00 29.75
N ALA A 267 -8.45 5.07 29.35
CA ALA A 267 -7.31 4.97 30.26
C ALA A 267 -7.20 6.19 31.19
N SER A 268 -7.36 7.41 30.65
CA SER A 268 -7.35 8.66 31.41
C SER A 268 -8.44 8.71 32.49
N THR A 269 -9.64 8.22 32.15
CA THR A 269 -10.79 8.15 33.08
C THR A 269 -10.59 7.10 34.19
N LYS A 270 -9.73 6.09 33.99
CA LYS A 270 -9.38 5.10 35.01
C LYS A 270 -8.31 5.62 35.98
N THR A 271 -7.34 6.39 35.49
CA THR A 271 -6.32 7.02 36.34
C THR A 271 -6.91 8.09 37.25
N SER A 272 -7.89 8.88 36.76
CA SER A 272 -8.56 9.90 37.59
C SER A 272 -9.49 9.31 38.67
N ARG A 273 -9.83 8.03 38.61
CA ARG A 273 -10.64 7.34 39.64
C ARG A 273 -9.78 6.67 40.73
N CYS A 274 -8.47 6.57 40.55
CA CYS A 274 -7.56 5.97 41.52
C CYS A 274 -6.85 6.99 42.42
N GLU A 275 -7.06 8.30 42.20
CA GLU A 275 -6.49 9.36 43.04
C GLU A 275 -7.44 9.86 44.14
N ASP A 276 -8.64 9.28 44.27
CA ASP A 276 -9.63 9.58 45.31
C ASP A 276 -9.91 8.39 46.26
N GLN A 277 -8.86 7.64 46.66
CA GLN A 277 -8.93 6.68 47.78
C GLN A 277 -7.78 6.85 48.76
#